data_AF-A0A821C9A2-F1
#
_entry.id   AF-A0A821C9A2-F1
#
_cell.length_a   1.000
_cell.length_b   1.000
_cell.length_c   1.000
_cell.angle_alpha   90.00
_cell.angle_beta   90.00
_cell.angle_gamma   90.00
#
_symmetry.space_group_name_H-M   'P 1'
#
loop_
_entity.id
_entity.type
_entity.pdbx_description
1 polymer ?
#
loop_
_entity_poly.entity_id
_entity_poly.type
_entity_poly.pdbx_seq_one_letter_code
_entity_poly.pdbx_strand_id
1 'polypeptide(L)'
;MRRCLSKHYYKDEHFVPLMEKIANEIINRVRQTIDIRTLLSSYTLNEAKNICYQAKQLLLQWKIEYQNTQSKLENDKRNFSTNRLYVTFALEIQIVTGEEQIIDCVLEHVSDFKS
;
A
#
# COMPACT_ATOMS: atom_id res chain seq x y z
N MET A 1 11.88 -3.61 22.43
CA MET A 1 12.82 -3.22 21.36
C MET A 1 12.03 -2.85 20.12
N ARG A 2 11.89 -1.55 19.78
CA ARG A 2 11.62 -1.09 18.40
C ARG A 2 12.28 0.29 18.25
N ARG A 3 13.26 0.38 17.37
CA ARG A 3 13.92 1.65 17.02
C ARG A 3 12.87 2.51 16.31
N CYS A 4 12.27 3.45 17.03
CA CYS A 4 11.64 4.60 16.37
C CYS A 4 12.70 5.25 15.49
N LEU A 5 12.29 5.65 14.29
CA LEU A 5 13.10 6.38 13.32
C LEU A 5 13.97 7.43 14.05
N SER A 6 15.23 7.57 13.63
CA SER A 6 16.12 8.63 14.14
C SER A 6 15.39 9.97 14.10
N LYS A 7 15.63 10.86 15.09
CA LYS A 7 15.03 12.21 15.15
C LYS A 7 15.14 12.97 13.82
N HIS A 8 16.18 12.67 13.03
CA HIS A 8 16.37 13.21 11.69
C HIS A 8 15.17 12.95 10.75
N TYR A 9 14.56 11.77 10.83
CA TYR A 9 13.40 11.39 10.02
C TYR A 9 12.07 11.82 10.65
N TYR A 10 12.08 12.39 11.86
CA TYR A 10 10.87 12.79 12.60
C TYR A 10 10.55 14.27 12.40
N LYS A 11 10.62 14.72 11.15
CA LYS A 11 10.23 16.05 10.68
C LYS A 11 9.54 15.92 9.33
N ASP A 12 8.57 16.77 9.03
CA ASP A 12 7.83 16.78 7.75
C ASP A 12 8.70 16.62 6.51
N GLU A 13 9.81 17.39 6.47
CA GLU A 13 10.74 17.47 5.35
C GLU A 13 11.37 16.11 4.98
N HIS A 14 11.48 15.19 5.93
CA HIS A 14 12.08 13.88 5.74
C HIS A 14 11.07 12.75 5.87
N PHE A 15 10.04 12.93 6.69
CA PHE A 15 9.02 11.93 6.95
C PHE A 15 8.07 11.75 5.77
N VAL A 16 7.56 12.86 5.20
CA VAL A 16 6.62 12.81 4.06
C VAL A 16 7.25 12.09 2.86
N PRO A 17 8.47 12.46 2.39
CA PRO A 17 9.07 11.80 1.24
C PRO A 17 9.46 10.35 1.52
N LEU A 18 9.71 9.98 2.79
CA LEU A 18 10.00 8.61 3.17
C LEU A 18 8.74 7.74 3.04
N MET A 19 7.60 8.22 3.55
CA MET A 19 6.32 7.51 3.43
C MET A 19 5.88 7.39 1.96
N GLU A 20 6.01 8.47 1.18
CA GLU A 20 5.78 8.46 -0.28
C GLU A 20 6.63 7.39 -0.98
N LYS A 21 7.91 7.28 -0.63
CA LYS A 21 8.79 6.26 -1.20
C LYS A 21 8.35 4.85 -0.85
N ILE A 22 7.96 4.60 0.40
CA ILE A 22 7.54 3.27 0.83
C ILE A 22 6.21 2.90 0.16
N ALA A 23 5.25 3.82 0.10
CA ALA A 23 3.98 3.61 -0.61
C ALA A 23 4.20 3.28 -2.08
N ASN A 24 5.03 4.08 -2.78
CA ASN A 24 5.36 3.85 -4.18
C ASN A 24 6.04 2.50 -4.40
N GLU A 25 6.98 2.11 -3.55
CA GLU A 25 7.66 0.81 -3.64
C GLU A 25 6.67 -0.36 -3.47
N ILE A 26 5.73 -0.25 -2.53
CA ILE A 26 4.69 -1.28 -2.32
C ILE A 26 3.77 -1.37 -3.53
N ILE A 27 3.29 -0.23 -4.05
CA ILE A 27 2.43 -0.20 -5.24
C ILE A 27 3.16 -0.78 -6.45
N ASN A 28 4.43 -0.43 -6.66
CA ASN A 28 5.23 -0.95 -7.76
C ASN A 28 5.42 -2.46 -7.67
N ARG A 29 5.69 -2.99 -6.47
CA ARG A 29 5.79 -4.45 -6.25
C ARG A 29 4.47 -5.15 -6.52
N VAL A 30 3.37 -4.59 -6.07
CA VAL A 30 2.02 -5.12 -6.30
C VAL A 30 1.72 -5.15 -7.81
N ARG A 31 1.98 -4.06 -8.53
CA ARG A 31 1.80 -3.98 -9.99
C ARG A 31 2.67 -4.98 -10.76
N GLN A 32 3.93 -5.14 -10.38
CA GLN A 32 4.82 -6.14 -10.98
C GLN A 32 4.34 -7.56 -10.69
N THR A 33 3.85 -7.80 -9.48
CA THR A 33 3.35 -9.11 -9.04
C THR A 33 2.02 -9.48 -9.73
N ILE A 34 1.17 -8.50 -10.02
CA ILE A 34 -0.14 -8.69 -10.67
C ILE A 34 -0.07 -8.44 -12.19
N ASP A 35 1.12 -8.46 -12.81
CA ASP A 35 1.19 -8.33 -14.27
C ASP A 35 0.39 -9.47 -14.93
N ILE A 36 -0.79 -9.11 -15.42
CA ILE A 36 -1.86 -10.01 -15.86
C ILE A 36 -1.35 -10.92 -16.98
N ARG A 37 -0.45 -10.43 -17.84
CA ARG A 37 0.14 -11.25 -18.91
C ARG A 37 0.97 -12.38 -18.33
N THR A 38 1.83 -12.08 -17.36
CA THR A 38 2.59 -13.12 -16.66
C THR A 38 1.70 -14.00 -15.78
N LEU A 39 0.68 -13.43 -15.13
CA LEU A 39 -0.22 -14.17 -14.26
C LEU A 39 -1.00 -15.24 -15.01
N LEU A 40 -1.53 -14.89 -16.19
CA LEU A 40 -2.37 -15.79 -17.00
C LEU A 40 -1.55 -16.72 -17.91
N SER A 41 -0.31 -16.35 -18.25
CA SER A 41 0.52 -17.16 -19.16
C SER A 41 1.45 -18.14 -18.45
N SER A 42 1.85 -17.85 -17.20
CA SER A 42 2.94 -18.57 -16.51
C SER A 42 2.48 -19.37 -15.30
N TYR A 43 1.29 -19.08 -14.77
CA TYR A 43 0.80 -19.66 -13.52
C TYR A 43 -0.53 -20.36 -13.72
N THR A 44 -0.78 -21.39 -12.90
CA THR A 44 -2.11 -21.98 -12.82
C THR A 44 -3.10 -21.00 -12.18
N LEU A 45 -4.38 -21.14 -12.51
CA LEU A 45 -5.45 -20.27 -11.99
C LEU A 45 -5.46 -20.18 -10.46
N ASN A 46 -5.08 -21.26 -9.76
CA ASN A 46 -5.03 -21.28 -8.30
C ASN A 46 -3.81 -20.51 -7.75
N GLU A 47 -2.66 -20.60 -8.41
CA GLU A 47 -1.46 -19.83 -8.06
C GLU A 47 -1.67 -18.34 -8.31
N ALA A 48 -2.26 -17.99 -9.45
CA ALA A 48 -2.67 -16.63 -9.80
C ALA A 48 -3.59 -16.02 -8.71
N LYS A 49 -4.62 -16.75 -8.26
CA LYS A 49 -5.49 -16.30 -7.16
C LYS A 49 -4.72 -16.08 -5.85
N ASN A 50 -3.80 -16.99 -5.52
CA ASN A 50 -3.02 -16.89 -4.29
C ASN A 50 -2.08 -15.68 -4.31
N ILE A 51 -1.49 -15.38 -5.47
CA ILE A 51 -0.65 -14.20 -5.70
C ILE A 51 -1.47 -12.92 -5.54
N CYS A 52 -2.65 -12.83 -6.18
CA CYS A 52 -3.57 -11.70 -6.02
C CYS A 52 -4.01 -11.51 -4.56
N TYR A 53 -4.31 -12.60 -3.84
CA TYR A 53 -4.66 -12.53 -2.42
C TYR A 53 -3.51 -11.99 -1.57
N GLN A 54 -2.28 -12.46 -1.79
CA GLN A 54 -1.10 -11.96 -1.08
C GLN A 54 -0.85 -10.48 -1.36
N ALA A 55 -1.01 -10.05 -2.61
CA ALA A 55 -0.88 -8.65 -2.98
C ALA A 55 -1.94 -7.77 -2.28
N LYS A 56 -3.19 -8.24 -2.20
CA LYS A 56 -4.26 -7.58 -1.43
C LYS A 56 -3.91 -7.47 0.05
N GLN A 57 -3.46 -8.56 0.68
CA GLN A 57 -3.08 -8.56 2.09
C GLN A 57 -1.92 -7.59 2.37
N LEU A 58 -0.95 -7.47 1.45
CA LEU A 58 0.14 -6.51 1.57
C LEU A 58 -0.36 -5.06 1.54
N LEU A 59 -1.28 -4.72 0.62
CA LEU A 59 -1.88 -3.39 0.54
C LEU A 59 -2.71 -3.06 1.80
N LEU A 60 -3.47 -4.02 2.31
CA LEU A 60 -4.26 -3.85 3.55
C LEU A 60 -3.35 -3.64 4.76
N GLN A 61 -2.30 -4.46 4.91
CA GLN A 61 -1.35 -4.31 6.00
C GLN A 61 -0.64 -2.96 5.93
N TRP A 62 -0.24 -2.53 4.73
CA TRP A 62 0.34 -1.20 4.52
C TRP A 62 -0.62 -0.10 4.99
N LYS A 63 -1.88 -0.14 4.55
CA LYS A 63 -2.92 0.84 4.95
C LYS A 63 -3.11 0.90 6.47
N ILE A 64 -3.11 -0.24 7.15
CA ILE A 64 -3.23 -0.31 8.62
C ILE A 64 -2.00 0.31 9.30
N GLU A 65 -0.79 -0.09 8.92
CA GLU A 65 0.44 0.45 9.51
C GLU A 65 0.58 1.95 9.25
N TYR A 66 0.12 2.40 8.09
CA TYR A 66 0.06 3.78 7.69
C TYR A 66 -0.88 4.61 8.57
N GLN A 67 -2.12 4.16 8.77
CA GLN A 67 -3.10 4.82 9.65
C GLN A 67 -2.65 4.83 11.11
N ASN A 68 -2.01 3.76 11.58
CA ASN A 68 -1.39 3.70 12.90
C ASN A 68 -0.26 4.71 13.04
N THR A 69 0.47 4.97 11.96
CA THR A 69 1.57 5.94 11.93
C THR A 69 1.01 7.36 11.90
N GLN A 70 0.02 7.65 11.06
CA GLN A 70 -0.71 8.91 11.05
C GLN A 70 -1.25 9.25 12.45
N SER A 71 -1.98 8.33 13.07
CA SER A 71 -2.52 8.52 14.44
C SER A 71 -1.44 8.88 15.47
N LYS A 72 -0.23 8.30 15.36
CA LYS A 72 0.89 8.65 16.26
C LYS A 72 1.43 10.05 16.01
N LEU A 73 1.43 10.51 14.76
CA LEU A 73 1.90 11.85 14.38
C LEU A 73 0.88 12.93 14.75
N GLU A 74 -0.42 12.65 14.62
CA GLU A 74 -1.49 13.55 15.05
C GLU A 74 -1.46 13.81 16.56
N ASN A 75 -1.03 12.81 17.34
CA ASN A 75 -0.79 12.93 18.77
C ASN A 75 0.51 13.69 19.09
N ASP A 76 1.48 13.76 18.16
CA ASP A 76 2.72 14.53 18.29
C ASP A 76 2.69 15.81 17.44
N LYS A 77 1.80 16.73 17.82
CA LYS A 77 1.55 18.02 17.14
C LYS A 77 2.75 18.99 17.11
N ARG A 78 3.91 18.60 17.63
CA ARG A 78 5.07 19.49 17.78
C ARG A 78 5.98 19.54 16.55
N ASN A 79 5.95 18.51 15.70
CA ASN A 79 6.96 18.33 14.64
C ASN A 79 6.40 18.29 13.21
N PHE A 80 5.08 18.44 13.06
CA PHE A 80 4.35 18.07 11.84
C PHE A 80 3.31 19.13 11.42
N SER A 81 3.44 19.67 10.22
CA SER A 81 2.52 20.60 9.56
C SER A 81 1.30 19.82 9.06
N THR A 82 0.19 20.02 9.77
CA THR A 82 -1.06 19.27 9.64
C THR A 82 -1.69 19.37 8.25
N ASN A 83 -1.32 20.32 7.38
CA ASN A 83 -1.96 20.41 6.05
C ASN A 83 -1.25 19.57 4.98
N ARG A 84 0.07 19.64 4.88
CA ARG A 84 0.81 18.95 3.79
C ARG A 84 0.76 17.44 3.97
N LEU A 85 0.96 17.00 5.20
CA LEU A 85 0.84 15.60 5.60
C LEU A 85 -0.50 15.02 5.16
N TYR A 86 -1.62 15.63 5.57
CA TYR A 86 -2.94 15.06 5.35
C TYR A 86 -3.31 14.96 3.87
N VAL A 87 -2.88 15.92 3.05
CA VAL A 87 -3.10 15.90 1.61
C VAL A 87 -2.34 14.74 0.96
N THR A 88 -1.04 14.59 1.25
CA THR A 88 -0.25 13.44 0.77
C THR A 88 -0.83 12.12 1.28
N PHE A 89 -1.20 12.08 2.57
CA PHE A 89 -1.78 10.91 3.23
C PHE A 89 -3.08 10.45 2.53
N ALA A 90 -3.96 11.39 2.18
CA ALA A 90 -5.20 11.10 1.49
C ALA A 90 -4.97 10.56 0.07
N LEU A 91 -4.02 11.14 -0.67
CA LEU A 91 -3.71 10.72 -2.04
C LEU A 91 -3.14 9.29 -2.08
N GLU A 92 -2.21 8.96 -1.18
CA GLU A 92 -1.63 7.61 -1.12
C GLU A 92 -2.66 6.54 -0.75
N ILE A 93 -3.54 6.83 0.22
CA ILE A 93 -4.64 5.92 0.59
C ILE A 93 -5.59 5.72 -0.59
N GLN A 94 -5.89 6.78 -1.36
CA GLN A 94 -6.76 6.68 -2.52
C GLN A 94 -6.14 5.81 -3.62
N ILE A 95 -4.84 5.94 -3.89
CA ILE A 95 -4.10 5.10 -4.84
C ILE A 95 -4.12 3.63 -4.39
N VAL A 96 -3.78 3.37 -3.13
CA VAL A 96 -3.78 2.01 -2.56
C VAL A 96 -5.17 1.37 -2.64
N THR A 97 -6.22 2.14 -2.38
CA THR A 97 -7.61 1.67 -2.47
C THR A 97 -8.02 1.40 -3.92
N GLY A 98 -7.52 2.18 -4.88
CA GLY A 98 -7.73 1.91 -6.31
C GLY A 98 -7.08 0.60 -6.76
N GLU A 99 -5.84 0.34 -6.36
CA GLU A 99 -5.14 -0.92 -6.65
C GLU A 99 -5.84 -2.13 -6.00
N GLU A 100 -6.35 -1.96 -4.77
CA GLU A 100 -7.17 -2.98 -4.11
C GLU A 100 -8.42 -3.35 -4.93
N GLN A 101 -9.16 -2.35 -5.43
CA GLN A 101 -10.36 -2.58 -6.25
C GLN A 101 -10.04 -3.29 -7.58
N ILE A 102 -8.89 -2.98 -8.18
CA ILE A 102 -8.42 -3.67 -9.39
C ILE A 102 -8.16 -5.15 -9.09
N ILE A 103 -7.51 -5.45 -7.96
CA ILE A 103 -7.25 -6.84 -7.54
C ILE A 103 -8.56 -7.59 -7.30
N ASP A 104 -9.53 -6.96 -6.65
CA ASP A 104 -10.84 -7.57 -6.41
C ASP A 104 -11.58 -7.87 -7.71
N CYS A 105 -11.57 -6.93 -8.66
CA CYS A 105 -12.12 -7.15 -9.99
C CYS A 105 -11.44 -8.33 -10.71
N VAL A 106 -10.11 -8.44 -10.64
CA VAL A 106 -9.37 -9.57 -11.22
C VAL A 106 -9.74 -10.88 -10.52
N LEU A 107 -9.87 -10.89 -9.19
CA LEU A 107 -10.24 -12.09 -8.42
C LEU A 107 -11.67 -12.57 -8.73
N GLU A 108 -12.61 -11.66 -8.94
CA GLU A 108 -13.99 -11.95 -9.38
C GLU A 108 -13.97 -12.60 -10.77
N HIS A 109 -13.34 -11.97 -11.76
CA HIS A 109 -13.29 -12.48 -13.13
C HIS A 109 -12.58 -13.85 -13.24
N VAL A 110 -11.52 -14.08 -12.46
CA VAL A 110 -10.82 -15.37 -12.41
C VAL A 110 -11.65 -16.43 -11.66
N SER A 111 -12.63 -16.03 -10.86
CA SER A 111 -13.59 -16.95 -10.22
C SER A 111 -14.74 -17.34 -11.15
N ASP A 112 -15.18 -16.43 -12.02
CA ASP A 112 -16.24 -16.66 -13.00
C ASP A 112 -15.82 -17.57 -14.17
N PHE A 113 -14.53 -17.64 -14.49
CA PHE A 113 -13.98 -18.55 -15.50
C PHE A 113 -14.15 -20.05 -15.18
N LYS A 114 -14.72 -20.38 -14.01
CA LYS A 114 -14.95 -21.75 -13.55
C LYS A 114 -16.42 -22.20 -13.59
N SER A 115 -17.32 -21.45 -14.23
CA SER A 115 -18.71 -21.89 -14.45
C SER A 115 -19.00 -22.34 -15.88
#